data_AF-A0A7J4T720-F1
#
_entry.id   AF-A0A7J4T720-F1
#
_cell.length_a   1.000
_cell.length_b   1.000
_cell.length_c   1.000
_cell.angle_alpha   90.00
_cell.angle_beta   90.00
_cell.angle_gamma   90.00
#
_symmetry.space_group_name_H-M   'P 1'
#
loop_
_entity.id
_entity.type
_entity.pdbx_description
1 polymer ?
#
loop_
_entity_poly.entity_id
_entity_poly.type
_entity_poly.pdbx_seq_one_letter_code
_entity_poly.pdbx_strand_id
1 'polypeptide(L)'
;MSETSEYYAFVGVHFEDFNRSAPISVDWNDFIESVDILYRKRTGAFPNAAFEPGFVKEICVSIGKSYIDDYHDYLNKGDEEHYNSQMAGLLADSLERLFESARIHLSLSPLVSNIFGNRYFYRRTVFMLEQDDKKRGGLHESDTYDGAFEKLCSDGTVLLIEHGESKLMDVFKMVRV
;
A
#
# COMPACT_ATOMS: atom_id res chain seq x y z
N MET A 1 -5.17 -22.02 43.34
CA MET A 1 -5.25 -21.46 41.98
C MET A 1 -4.06 -20.54 41.82
N SER A 2 -3.26 -20.68 40.76
CA SER A 2 -2.04 -19.88 40.62
C SER A 2 -2.39 -18.42 40.28
N GLU A 3 -1.64 -17.51 40.86
CA GLU A 3 -1.78 -16.05 40.79
C GLU A 3 -1.81 -15.46 39.36
N THR A 4 -1.23 -16.16 38.39
CA THR A 4 -1.27 -15.81 36.96
C THR A 4 -2.67 -15.99 36.34
N SER A 5 -3.53 -16.79 36.98
CA SER A 5 -4.88 -17.12 36.50
C SER A 5 -5.85 -15.94 36.52
N GLU A 6 -5.72 -15.01 37.48
CA GLU A 6 -6.68 -13.91 37.65
C GLU A 6 -6.48 -12.82 36.61
N TYR A 7 -5.21 -12.50 36.30
CA TYR A 7 -4.85 -11.58 35.23
C TYR A 7 -5.37 -12.07 33.87
N TYR A 8 -5.09 -13.33 33.50
CA TYR A 8 -5.54 -13.87 32.23
C TYR A 8 -7.07 -14.02 32.15
N ALA A 9 -7.74 -14.35 33.25
CA ALA A 9 -9.20 -14.32 33.30
C ALA A 9 -9.76 -12.92 33.06
N PHE A 10 -9.14 -11.89 33.66
CA PHE A 10 -9.57 -10.49 33.47
C PHE A 10 -9.35 -10.02 32.02
N VAL A 11 -8.18 -10.31 31.43
CA VAL A 11 -7.92 -10.04 30.00
C VAL A 11 -8.92 -10.80 29.12
N GLY A 12 -9.28 -12.03 29.50
CA GLY A 12 -10.26 -12.88 28.80
C GLY A 12 -11.63 -12.22 28.66
N VAL A 13 -12.14 -11.62 29.73
CA VAL A 13 -13.42 -10.88 29.68
C VAL A 13 -13.37 -9.74 28.65
N HIS A 14 -12.29 -8.97 28.65
CA HIS A 14 -12.13 -7.85 27.73
C HIS A 14 -11.89 -8.28 26.28
N PHE A 15 -11.21 -9.40 26.07
CA PHE A 15 -11.06 -10.02 24.76
C PHE A 15 -12.39 -10.51 24.19
N GLU A 16 -13.22 -11.17 25.00
CA GLU A 16 -14.55 -11.59 24.57
C GLU A 16 -15.44 -10.40 24.22
N ASP A 17 -15.41 -9.34 25.03
CA ASP A 17 -16.15 -8.10 24.75
C ASP A 17 -15.69 -7.45 23.44
N PHE A 18 -14.38 -7.43 23.18
CA PHE A 18 -13.80 -6.96 21.93
C PHE A 18 -14.25 -7.82 20.74
N ASN A 19 -14.08 -9.15 20.80
CA ASN A 19 -14.42 -10.04 19.69
C ASN A 19 -15.93 -10.08 19.38
N ARG A 20 -16.80 -9.79 20.36
CA ARG A 20 -18.25 -9.66 20.09
C ARG A 20 -18.62 -8.37 19.37
N SER A 21 -17.81 -7.31 19.50
CA SER A 21 -18.14 -5.96 19.03
C SER A 21 -17.29 -5.48 17.86
N ALA A 22 -16.11 -6.08 17.64
CA ALA A 22 -15.20 -5.73 16.58
C ALA A 22 -15.61 -6.35 15.22
N PRO A 23 -15.35 -5.68 14.10
CA PRO A 23 -15.59 -6.20 12.75
C PRO A 23 -14.56 -7.28 12.32
N ILE A 24 -13.65 -7.66 13.22
CA ILE A 24 -12.54 -8.58 12.99
C ILE A 24 -12.47 -9.62 14.11
N SER A 25 -11.99 -10.80 13.76
CA SER A 25 -11.66 -11.85 14.72
C SER A 25 -10.16 -11.83 14.98
N VAL A 26 -9.78 -11.67 16.24
CA VAL A 26 -8.37 -11.73 16.68
C VAL A 26 -8.17 -13.01 17.49
N ASP A 27 -7.03 -13.68 17.30
CA ASP A 27 -6.68 -14.86 18.11
C ASP A 27 -6.39 -14.44 19.56
N TRP A 28 -6.79 -15.31 20.50
CA TRP A 28 -6.57 -15.06 21.92
C TRP A 28 -5.08 -14.91 22.27
N ASN A 29 -4.20 -15.69 21.65
CA ASN A 29 -2.77 -15.67 21.94
C ASN A 29 -2.11 -14.39 21.41
N ASP A 30 -2.55 -13.90 20.25
CA ASP A 30 -2.03 -12.65 19.68
C ASP A 30 -2.48 -11.44 20.50
N PHE A 31 -3.74 -11.46 20.95
CA PHE A 31 -4.29 -10.41 21.80
C PHE A 31 -3.59 -10.35 23.15
N ILE A 32 -3.43 -11.49 23.82
CA ILE A 32 -2.80 -11.56 25.14
C ILE A 32 -1.31 -11.21 25.10
N GLU A 33 -0.60 -11.62 24.04
CA GLU A 33 0.80 -11.25 23.83
C GLU A 33 0.94 -9.73 23.69
N SER A 34 0.05 -9.10 22.92
CA SER A 34 0.04 -7.65 22.72
C SER A 34 -0.24 -6.89 24.02
N VAL A 35 -1.19 -7.38 24.83
CA VAL A 35 -1.47 -6.83 26.17
C VAL A 35 -0.25 -7.00 27.09
N ASP A 36 0.40 -8.16 27.11
CA ASP A 36 1.59 -8.43 27.94
C ASP A 36 2.79 -7.58 27.52
N ILE A 37 3.00 -7.36 26.22
CA ILE A 37 4.04 -6.47 25.71
C ILE A 37 3.78 -5.05 26.17
N LEU A 38 2.55 -4.54 26.01
CA LEU A 38 2.23 -3.16 26.36
C LEU A 38 2.23 -2.94 27.88
N TYR A 39 1.79 -3.94 28.65
CA TYR A 39 1.90 -3.95 30.11
C TYR A 39 3.37 -3.83 30.54
N ARG A 40 4.24 -4.71 30.03
CA ARG A 40 5.69 -4.69 30.33
C ARG A 40 6.36 -3.39 29.93
N LYS A 41 6.00 -2.82 28.78
CA LYS A 41 6.53 -1.51 28.33
C LYS A 41 6.21 -0.38 29.30
N ARG A 42 5.04 -0.45 29.96
CA ARG A 42 4.57 0.62 30.86
C ARG A 42 4.97 0.40 32.33
N THR A 43 5.10 -0.85 32.78
CA THR A 43 5.40 -1.19 34.18
C THR A 43 6.83 -1.66 34.40
N GLY A 44 7.54 -2.05 33.35
CA GLY A 44 8.87 -2.67 33.43
C GLY A 44 8.89 -4.09 34.01
N ALA A 45 7.73 -4.69 34.27
CA ALA A 45 7.59 -5.99 34.93
C ALA A 45 6.56 -6.89 34.24
N PHE A 46 6.70 -8.20 34.45
CA PHE A 46 5.68 -9.16 34.02
C PHE A 46 4.38 -8.97 34.82
N PRO A 47 3.21 -9.25 34.21
CA PRO A 47 1.95 -9.27 34.93
C PRO A 47 2.00 -10.22 36.12
N ASN A 48 1.43 -9.80 37.25
CA ASN A 48 1.36 -10.58 38.48
C ASN A 48 -0.07 -10.51 39.06
N ALA A 49 -0.35 -11.25 40.14
CA ALA A 49 -1.68 -11.25 40.78
C ALA A 49 -2.08 -9.88 41.36
N ALA A 50 -1.14 -8.98 41.63
CA ALA A 50 -1.41 -7.65 42.17
C ALA A 50 -1.57 -6.58 41.07
N PHE A 51 -1.99 -6.99 39.85
CA PHE A 51 -2.22 -6.06 38.76
C PHE A 51 -3.34 -5.07 39.10
N GLU A 52 -3.25 -3.85 38.56
CA GLU A 52 -4.30 -2.86 38.69
C GLU A 52 -5.35 -3.06 37.57
N PRO A 53 -6.62 -3.41 37.88
CA PRO A 53 -7.61 -3.75 36.85
C PRO A 53 -7.94 -2.58 35.91
N GLY A 54 -7.97 -1.35 36.42
CA GLY A 54 -8.19 -0.15 35.61
C GLY A 54 -7.11 0.02 34.54
N PHE A 55 -5.86 -0.16 34.94
CA PHE A 55 -4.71 -0.08 34.05
C PHE A 55 -4.69 -1.18 32.98
N VAL A 56 -4.98 -2.43 33.35
CA VAL A 56 -5.05 -3.55 32.38
C VAL A 56 -6.21 -3.35 31.40
N LYS A 57 -7.36 -2.84 31.87
CA LYS A 57 -8.48 -2.49 31.01
C LYS A 57 -8.12 -1.43 29.96
N GLU A 58 -7.39 -0.39 30.35
CA GLU A 58 -6.92 0.64 29.40
C GLU A 58 -6.00 0.05 28.32
N ILE A 59 -5.12 -0.87 28.70
CA ILE A 59 -4.27 -1.60 27.76
C ILE A 59 -5.13 -2.41 26.78
N CYS A 60 -6.07 -3.22 27.27
CA CYS A 60 -6.94 -4.02 26.41
C CYS A 60 -7.74 -3.15 25.42
N VAL A 61 -8.29 -2.01 25.88
CA VAL A 61 -9.01 -1.06 25.02
C VAL A 61 -8.07 -0.44 23.98
N SER A 62 -6.85 -0.08 24.36
CA SER A 62 -5.85 0.48 23.43
C SER A 62 -5.45 -0.51 22.34
N ILE A 63 -5.23 -1.77 22.70
CA ILE A 63 -4.90 -2.84 21.76
C ILE A 63 -6.08 -3.11 20.82
N GLY A 64 -7.31 -3.21 21.36
CA GLY A 64 -8.51 -3.39 20.55
C GLY A 64 -8.73 -2.25 19.54
N LYS A 65 -8.51 -1.00 19.94
CA LYS A 65 -8.55 0.15 19.01
C LYS A 65 -7.50 0.04 17.92
N SER A 66 -6.26 -0.31 18.26
CA SER A 66 -5.19 -0.50 17.28
C SER A 66 -5.59 -1.53 16.22
N TYR A 67 -6.13 -2.68 16.62
CA TYR A 67 -6.57 -3.69 15.65
C TYR A 67 -7.71 -3.20 14.74
N ILE A 68 -8.65 -2.41 15.28
CA ILE A 68 -9.74 -1.82 14.50
C ILE A 68 -9.20 -0.78 13.53
N ASP A 69 -8.27 0.08 13.98
CA ASP A 69 -7.63 1.09 13.15
C ASP A 69 -6.80 0.44 12.04
N ASP A 70 -6.01 -0.60 12.36
CA ASP A 70 -5.23 -1.38 11.39
C ASP A 70 -6.14 -2.07 10.37
N TYR A 71 -7.30 -2.57 10.81
CA TYR A 71 -8.30 -3.15 9.91
C TYR A 71 -8.95 -2.11 9.00
N HIS A 72 -9.27 -0.92 9.50
CA HIS A 72 -9.78 0.18 8.67
C HIS A 72 -8.72 0.68 7.69
N ASP A 73 -7.47 0.77 8.12
CA ASP A 73 -6.33 1.08 7.26
C ASP A 73 -6.15 0.00 6.18
N TYR A 74 -6.28 -1.28 6.54
CA TYR A 74 -6.24 -2.38 5.59
C TYR A 74 -7.39 -2.32 4.59
N LEU A 75 -8.62 -2.05 5.04
CA LEU A 75 -9.78 -1.90 4.14
C LEU A 75 -9.61 -0.69 3.21
N ASN A 76 -9.01 0.40 3.68
CA ASN A 76 -8.79 1.61 2.89
C ASN A 76 -7.59 1.47 1.93
N LYS A 77 -6.55 0.71 2.28
CA LYS A 77 -5.33 0.53 1.46
C LYS A 77 -5.39 -0.70 0.54
N GLY A 78 -6.13 -1.74 0.93
CA GLY A 78 -6.10 -3.05 0.29
C GLY A 78 -6.65 -3.10 -1.13
N ASP A 79 -7.62 -2.26 -1.48
CA ASP A 79 -8.20 -2.23 -2.84
C ASP A 79 -7.39 -1.31 -3.77
N GLU A 80 -7.01 -0.13 -3.28
CA GLU A 80 -6.28 0.87 -4.08
C GLU A 80 -4.83 0.45 -4.35
N GLU A 81 -4.12 -0.14 -3.38
CA GLU A 81 -2.73 -0.58 -3.59
C GLU A 81 -2.68 -1.81 -4.51
N HIS A 82 -3.61 -2.74 -4.35
CA HIS A 82 -3.70 -3.92 -5.23
C HIS A 82 -4.07 -3.52 -6.66
N TYR A 83 -5.08 -2.67 -6.81
CA TYR A 83 -5.49 -2.09 -8.07
C TYR A 83 -4.36 -1.30 -8.74
N ASN A 84 -3.70 -0.39 -8.02
CA ASN A 84 -2.57 0.38 -8.53
C ASN A 84 -1.38 -0.50 -8.90
N SER A 85 -1.17 -1.62 -8.22
CA SER A 85 -0.12 -2.60 -8.57
C SER A 85 -0.45 -3.34 -9.87
N GLN A 86 -1.71 -3.78 -10.05
CA GLN A 86 -2.15 -4.39 -11.31
C GLN A 86 -2.08 -3.39 -12.48
N MET A 87 -2.55 -2.16 -12.27
CA MET A 87 -2.49 -1.09 -13.26
C MET A 87 -1.05 -0.65 -13.56
N ALA A 88 -0.15 -0.64 -12.57
CA ALA A 88 1.27 -0.38 -12.77
C ALA A 88 1.95 -1.46 -13.62
N GLY A 89 1.58 -2.74 -13.44
CA GLY A 89 2.04 -3.83 -14.30
C GLY A 89 1.62 -3.63 -15.76
N LEU A 90 0.32 -3.37 -16.00
CA LEU A 90 -0.21 -3.09 -17.34
C LEU A 90 0.46 -1.87 -17.99
N LEU A 91 0.63 -0.79 -17.22
CA LEU A 91 1.28 0.42 -17.70
C LEU A 91 2.76 0.18 -18.01
N ALA A 92 3.48 -0.57 -17.18
CA ALA A 92 4.88 -0.92 -17.42
C ALA A 92 5.04 -1.73 -18.72
N ASP A 93 4.20 -2.75 -18.93
CA ASP A 93 4.19 -3.56 -20.16
C ASP A 93 3.88 -2.71 -21.40
N SER A 94 2.90 -1.81 -21.30
CA SER A 94 2.53 -0.90 -22.40
C SER A 94 3.62 0.11 -22.70
N LEU A 95 4.28 0.66 -21.68
CA LEU A 95 5.45 1.52 -21.85
C LEU A 95 6.57 0.72 -22.52
N GLU A 96 6.96 -0.44 -21.99
CA GLU A 96 8.06 -1.25 -22.54
C GLU A 96 7.83 -1.61 -24.01
N ARG A 97 6.61 -2.00 -24.41
CA ARG A 97 6.26 -2.22 -25.82
C ARG A 97 6.42 -0.98 -26.68
N LEU A 98 6.01 0.18 -26.17
CA LEU A 98 6.18 1.46 -26.86
C LEU A 98 7.67 1.83 -26.99
N PHE A 99 8.47 1.59 -25.94
CA PHE A 99 9.92 1.76 -25.96
C PHE A 99 10.60 0.84 -26.97
N GLU A 100 10.21 -0.42 -27.02
CA GLU A 100 10.77 -1.41 -27.93
C GLU A 100 10.39 -1.11 -29.38
N SER A 101 9.13 -0.72 -29.63
CA SER A 101 8.69 -0.24 -30.94
C SER A 101 9.45 1.00 -31.37
N ALA A 102 9.59 2.00 -30.48
CA ALA A 102 10.38 3.20 -30.76
C ALA A 102 11.84 2.85 -31.05
N ARG A 103 12.44 1.91 -30.30
CA ARG A 103 13.81 1.40 -30.53
C ARG A 103 13.97 0.78 -31.90
N ILE A 104 13.03 -0.07 -32.32
CA ILE A 104 13.04 -0.70 -33.64
C ILE A 104 12.94 0.37 -34.74
N HIS A 105 12.02 1.32 -34.60
CA HIS A 105 11.87 2.43 -35.56
C HIS A 105 13.08 3.38 -35.60
N LEU A 106 13.75 3.58 -34.46
CA LEU A 106 14.98 4.38 -34.35
C LEU A 106 16.19 3.69 -34.96
N SER A 107 16.26 2.36 -34.88
CA SER A 107 17.32 1.57 -35.52
C SER A 107 17.26 1.58 -37.05
N LEU A 108 16.13 2.01 -37.62
CA LEU A 108 15.88 2.08 -39.06
C LEU A 108 16.09 3.48 -39.67
N SER A 109 16.41 4.51 -38.88
CA SER A 109 16.68 5.86 -39.42
C SER A 109 17.69 6.65 -38.60
N PRO A 110 18.91 6.91 -39.14
CA PRO A 110 19.94 7.72 -38.48
C PRO A 110 19.48 9.14 -38.12
N LEU A 111 18.52 9.69 -38.88
CA LEU A 111 17.93 11.02 -38.66
C LEU A 111 17.07 11.09 -37.39
N VAL A 112 16.52 9.97 -36.93
CA VAL A 112 15.63 9.91 -35.75
C VAL A 112 16.43 9.60 -34.47
N SER A 113 17.65 9.05 -34.61
CA SER A 113 18.54 8.74 -33.48
C SER A 113 18.91 9.95 -32.61
N ASN A 114 18.95 11.16 -33.19
CA ASN A 114 19.22 12.40 -32.47
C ASN A 114 17.98 13.02 -31.80
N ILE A 115 16.77 12.67 -32.22
CA ILE A 115 15.52 13.22 -31.65
C ILE A 115 15.11 12.42 -30.40
N PHE A 116 15.39 11.12 -30.37
CA PHE A 116 15.07 10.22 -29.25
C PHE A 116 16.31 9.70 -28.50
N GLY A 117 17.49 10.24 -28.79
CA GLY A 117 18.71 9.97 -28.01
C GLY A 117 18.57 10.39 -26.54
N ASN A 118 17.59 11.24 -26.24
CA ASN A 118 17.19 11.65 -24.91
C ASN A 118 15.84 10.99 -24.58
N ARG A 119 15.88 9.98 -23.70
CA ARG A 119 14.85 8.99 -23.36
C ARG A 119 13.64 9.59 -22.60
N TYR A 120 13.17 10.75 -23.00
CA TYR A 120 12.14 11.51 -22.29
C TYR A 120 10.79 11.39 -22.98
N PHE A 121 9.75 11.16 -22.19
CA PHE A 121 8.37 11.02 -22.59
C PHE A 121 7.53 12.02 -21.84
N TYR A 122 6.46 12.49 -22.46
CA TYR A 122 5.46 13.29 -21.76
C TYR A 122 4.43 12.37 -21.11
N ARG A 123 3.89 12.73 -19.94
CA ARG A 123 2.78 12.01 -19.30
C ARG A 123 1.52 11.99 -20.17
N ARG A 124 1.40 12.89 -21.15
CA ARG A 124 0.44 12.77 -22.26
C ARG A 124 0.53 11.42 -22.99
N THR A 125 1.70 10.80 -23.07
CA THR A 125 1.87 9.45 -23.64
C THR A 125 1.16 8.39 -22.81
N VAL A 126 1.23 8.49 -21.47
CA VAL A 126 0.47 7.61 -20.55
C VAL A 126 -1.02 7.80 -20.76
N PHE A 127 -1.48 9.05 -20.89
CA PHE A 127 -2.88 9.34 -21.21
C PHE A 127 -3.30 8.74 -22.56
N MET A 128 -2.46 8.80 -23.59
CA MET A 128 -2.77 8.18 -24.89
C MET A 128 -2.88 6.65 -24.80
N LEU A 129 -2.02 6.01 -24.01
CA LEU A 129 -2.09 4.56 -23.75
C LEU A 129 -3.38 4.20 -23.01
N GLU A 130 -3.73 4.97 -21.96
CA GLU A 130 -4.99 4.80 -21.23
C GLU A 130 -6.21 4.82 -22.17
N GLN A 131 -6.25 5.78 -23.10
CA GLN A 131 -7.34 5.89 -24.06
C GLN A 131 -7.39 4.72 -25.07
N ASP A 132 -6.24 4.16 -25.45
CA ASP A 132 -6.17 3.00 -26.34
C ASP A 132 -6.59 1.72 -25.61
N ASP A 133 -6.15 1.52 -24.37
CA ASP A 133 -6.51 0.37 -23.55
C ASP A 133 -8.00 0.38 -23.17
N LYS A 134 -8.59 1.56 -22.91
CA LYS A 134 -10.05 1.73 -22.76
C LYS A 134 -10.81 1.29 -24.00
N LYS A 135 -10.39 1.76 -25.19
CA LYS A 135 -11.02 1.39 -26.47
C LYS A 135 -10.93 -0.11 -26.78
N ARG A 136 -9.86 -0.76 -26.32
CA ARG A 136 -9.63 -2.20 -26.51
C ARG A 136 -10.30 -3.06 -25.42
N GLY A 137 -10.95 -2.43 -24.44
CA GLY A 137 -11.59 -3.12 -23.31
C GLY A 137 -10.60 -3.70 -22.29
N GLY A 138 -9.33 -3.26 -22.32
CA GLY A 138 -8.32 -3.63 -21.33
C GLY A 138 -8.37 -2.78 -20.06
N LEU A 139 -9.14 -1.68 -20.08
CA LEU A 139 -9.32 -0.75 -18.96
C LEU A 139 -10.79 -0.28 -18.92
N HIS A 140 -11.39 -0.17 -17.73
CA HIS A 140 -12.75 0.39 -17.61
C HIS A 140 -12.76 1.91 -17.86
N GLU A 141 -13.91 2.49 -18.22
CA GLU A 141 -13.98 3.93 -18.54
C GLU A 141 -13.65 4.85 -17.36
N SER A 142 -14.00 4.42 -16.13
CA SER A 142 -13.74 5.12 -14.87
C SER A 142 -12.28 5.12 -14.44
N ASP A 143 -11.50 4.21 -14.99
CA ASP A 143 -10.18 3.87 -14.50
C ASP A 143 -9.11 4.81 -15.06
N THR A 144 -8.04 5.07 -14.32
CA THR A 144 -6.95 5.95 -14.79
C THR A 144 -5.60 5.37 -14.46
N TYR A 145 -4.59 5.73 -15.26
CA TYR A 145 -3.21 5.35 -14.99
C TYR A 145 -2.46 6.30 -14.05
N ASP A 146 -3.16 7.24 -13.41
CA ASP A 146 -2.50 8.20 -12.51
C ASP A 146 -1.86 7.51 -11.29
N GLY A 147 -2.61 6.68 -10.55
CA GLY A 147 -2.07 5.94 -9.40
C GLY A 147 -0.98 4.94 -9.80
N ALA A 148 -1.14 4.29 -10.95
CA ALA A 148 -0.14 3.39 -11.55
C ALA A 148 1.16 4.12 -11.88
N PHE A 149 1.08 5.32 -12.47
CA PHE A 149 2.25 6.12 -12.80
C PHE A 149 3.00 6.61 -11.56
N GLU A 150 2.27 7.08 -10.53
CA GLU A 150 2.91 7.47 -9.26
C GLU A 150 3.62 6.28 -8.59
N LYS A 151 3.02 5.08 -8.65
CA LYS A 151 3.67 3.85 -8.17
C LYS A 151 4.94 3.49 -8.95
N LEU A 152 4.92 3.61 -10.28
CA LEU A 152 6.13 3.40 -11.08
C LEU A 152 7.23 4.43 -10.77
N CYS A 153 6.85 5.65 -10.37
CA CYS A 153 7.79 6.65 -9.90
C CYS A 153 8.37 6.32 -8.51
N SER A 154 7.52 5.88 -7.56
CA SER A 154 7.99 5.46 -6.23
C SER A 154 8.94 4.27 -6.28
N ASP A 155 8.65 3.33 -7.19
CA ASP A 155 9.40 2.08 -7.33
C ASP A 155 10.68 2.28 -8.17
N GLY A 156 10.92 3.49 -8.68
CA GLY A 156 12.12 3.86 -9.43
C GLY A 156 12.17 3.35 -10.87
N THR A 157 11.14 2.64 -11.34
CA THR A 157 10.99 2.17 -12.73
C THR A 157 10.83 3.35 -13.71
N VAL A 158 10.16 4.41 -13.26
CA VAL A 158 10.06 5.68 -13.96
C VAL A 158 10.75 6.76 -13.14
N LEU A 159 11.55 7.59 -13.80
CA LEU A 159 12.08 8.81 -13.21
C LEU A 159 11.35 10.00 -13.82
N LEU A 160 10.59 10.71 -12.99
CA LEU A 160 10.05 12.02 -13.34
C LEU A 160 11.19 13.05 -13.39
N ILE A 161 11.27 13.80 -14.48
CA ILE A 161 12.38 14.70 -14.81
C ILE A 161 11.98 16.16 -14.64
N GLU A 162 10.76 16.49 -15.06
CA GLU A 162 10.24 17.85 -15.01
C GLU A 162 8.73 17.82 -14.83
N HIS A 163 8.23 18.73 -14.00
CA HIS A 163 6.80 19.01 -13.88
C HIS A 163 6.40 20.10 -14.85
N GLY A 164 5.36 19.84 -15.65
CA GLY A 164 4.80 20.86 -16.54
C GLY A 164 3.74 21.73 -15.86
N GLU A 165 3.19 22.71 -16.59
CA GLU A 165 2.04 23.52 -16.14
C GLU A 165 0.76 22.68 -15.90
N SER A 166 0.73 21.46 -16.43
CA SER A 166 -0.28 20.44 -16.12
C SER A 166 0.38 19.06 -16.09
N LYS A 167 -0.23 18.11 -15.38
CA LYS A 167 0.26 16.72 -15.32
C LYS A 167 0.55 16.14 -16.70
N LEU A 168 -0.25 16.42 -17.73
CA LEU A 168 -0.03 15.91 -19.09
C LEU A 168 1.29 16.37 -19.72
N MET A 169 1.83 17.50 -19.26
CA MET A 169 3.09 18.08 -19.71
C MET A 169 4.29 17.64 -18.86
N ASP A 170 4.08 16.82 -17.82
CA ASP A 170 5.16 16.21 -17.05
C ASP A 170 6.07 15.41 -17.98
N VAL A 171 7.38 15.57 -17.81
CA VAL A 171 8.41 14.88 -18.57
C VAL A 171 9.01 13.79 -17.70
N PHE A 172 9.02 12.55 -18.16
CA PHE A 172 9.58 11.41 -17.45
C PHE A 172 10.49 10.57 -18.35
N LYS A 173 11.28 9.68 -17.76
CA LYS A 173 12.03 8.65 -18.48
C LYS A 173 11.85 7.30 -17.79
N MET A 174 11.87 6.21 -18.55
CA MET A 174 12.03 4.89 -17.94
C MET A 174 13.48 4.71 -17.46
N VAL A 175 13.62 4.22 -16.24
CA VAL A 175 14.88 3.74 -15.69
C VAL A 175 14.86 2.23 -15.90
N ARG A 176 15.66 1.75 -16.85
CA ARG A 176 15.85 0.30 -17.00
C ARG A 176 16.49 -0.24 -15.73
N VAL A 177 15.81 -1.16 -15.06
CA VAL A 177 16.41 -2.09 -14.10
C VAL A 177 17.16 -3.16 -14.87
#